data_AF-A0A7H0HVD6-F1
#
_entry.id   AF-A0A7H0HVD6-F1
#
_cell.length_a   1.000
_cell.length_b   1.000
_cell.length_c   1.000
_cell.angle_alpha   90.00
_cell.angle_beta   90.00
_cell.angle_gamma   90.00
#
_symmetry.space_group_name_H-M   'P 1'
#
loop_
_entity.id
_entity.type
_entity.pdbx_description
1 polymer ?
#
loop_
_entity_poly.entity_id
_entity_poly.type
_entity_poly.pdbx_seq_one_letter_code
_entity_poly.pdbx_strand_id
1 'polypeptide(L)'
;MPSFDTPAPISVTAHVEAGSIGFAAGDRLDTVVEVRPRDPKKDQDVRAAEQTEVTCAGGVLTVRTPKQRYLVGRTGTVDVSVELPAGSDVAVTGAWAQVLGEGRLGEVRVKTSSGDVRLDATGPLHLTASHGSIAVDRVEGTAEITTSSGSLRVGMLDGPAVLKNSHGTTTVGVATGDLRVRGSNGDIDIARAEASVNATTAHGALRVAEVSGGTVQLETAFGAIDIGVREGVAAWLDVSSGRGQVRNSLTASKTPGEAEDTVQVRARTRFGNIDVRRARV
;
A
#
# COMPACT_ATOMS: atom_id res chain seq x y z
N MET A 1 -9.57 -27.72 -13.16
CA MET A 1 -8.70 -26.56 -13.42
C MET A 1 -8.90 -26.16 -14.87
N PRO A 2 -9.72 -25.14 -15.18
CA PRO A 2 -9.70 -24.51 -16.49
C PRO A 2 -8.31 -23.89 -16.76
N SER A 3 -7.77 -24.17 -17.95
CA SER A 3 -6.57 -23.55 -18.49
C SER A 3 -6.95 -22.84 -19.79
N PHE A 4 -6.43 -21.64 -19.99
CA PHE A 4 -6.71 -20.80 -21.15
C PHE A 4 -5.39 -20.38 -21.79
N ASP A 5 -5.31 -20.42 -23.11
CA ASP A 5 -4.15 -19.92 -23.85
C ASP A 5 -4.14 -18.39 -23.84
N THR A 6 -3.14 -17.80 -23.20
CA THR A 6 -3.02 -16.35 -22.96
C THR A 6 -1.56 -15.92 -23.16
N PRO A 7 -1.08 -15.84 -24.42
CA PRO A 7 0.32 -15.55 -24.71
C PRO A 7 0.70 -14.07 -24.46
N ALA A 8 -0.26 -13.23 -24.13
CA ALA A 8 -0.08 -11.82 -23.77
C ALA A 8 -0.73 -11.53 -22.40
N PRO A 9 -0.30 -10.46 -21.70
CA PRO A 9 -0.94 -10.01 -20.47
C PRO A 9 -2.45 -9.82 -20.63
N ILE A 10 -3.21 -10.25 -19.63
CA ILE A 10 -4.68 -10.23 -19.64
C ILE A 10 -5.23 -9.22 -18.63
N SER A 11 -6.54 -8.98 -18.68
CA SER A 11 -7.24 -8.26 -17.62
C SER A 11 -8.08 -9.23 -16.80
N VAL A 12 -7.88 -9.26 -15.49
CA VAL A 12 -8.63 -10.11 -14.56
C VAL A 12 -9.65 -9.27 -13.81
N THR A 13 -10.91 -9.70 -13.80
CA THR A 13 -11.96 -9.15 -12.93
C THR A 13 -12.44 -10.26 -12.01
N ALA A 14 -12.13 -10.14 -10.72
CA ALA A 14 -12.53 -11.10 -9.71
C ALA A 14 -13.50 -10.48 -8.70
N HIS A 15 -14.60 -11.18 -8.45
CA HIS A 15 -15.53 -10.90 -7.38
C HIS A 15 -15.58 -12.10 -6.44
N VAL A 16 -15.00 -11.96 -5.25
CA VAL A 16 -14.92 -13.01 -4.22
C VAL A 16 -15.57 -12.49 -2.94
N GLU A 17 -16.72 -13.05 -2.59
CA GLU A 17 -17.49 -12.58 -1.43
C GLU A 17 -16.73 -12.86 -0.11
N ALA A 18 -16.24 -14.08 0.06
CA ALA A 18 -15.52 -14.51 1.26
C ALA A 18 -14.46 -15.58 0.92
N GLY A 19 -13.25 -15.40 1.46
CA GLY A 19 -12.16 -16.36 1.35
C GLY A 19 -10.83 -15.73 0.95
N SER A 20 -10.12 -16.36 0.02
CA SER A 20 -8.86 -15.82 -0.49
C SER A 20 -8.77 -15.92 -2.00
N ILE A 21 -8.14 -14.92 -2.61
CA ILE A 21 -7.74 -14.95 -4.00
C ILE A 21 -6.25 -14.68 -4.11
N GLY A 22 -5.53 -15.59 -4.75
CA GLY A 22 -4.11 -15.48 -5.05
C GLY A 22 -3.88 -15.29 -6.54
N PHE A 23 -2.95 -14.41 -6.88
CA PHE A 23 -2.45 -14.22 -8.24
C PHE A 23 -0.97 -14.58 -8.25
N ALA A 24 -0.56 -15.46 -9.16
CA ALA A 24 0.83 -15.78 -9.41
C ALA A 24 1.20 -15.32 -10.81
N ALA A 25 1.90 -14.18 -10.89
CA ALA A 25 2.30 -13.53 -12.13
C ALA A 25 3.72 -13.94 -12.53
N GLY A 26 3.85 -14.69 -13.61
CA GLY A 26 5.13 -15.25 -14.06
C GLY A 26 5.34 -15.16 -15.57
N ASP A 27 6.51 -15.62 -16.04
CA ASP A 27 6.79 -15.76 -17.46
C ASP A 27 6.10 -17.02 -17.99
N ARG A 28 4.84 -16.86 -18.38
CA ARG A 28 3.97 -17.94 -18.87
C ARG A 28 3.07 -17.45 -19.98
N LEU A 29 2.63 -18.39 -20.81
CA LEU A 29 1.78 -18.13 -21.97
C LEU A 29 0.35 -18.67 -21.79
N ASP A 30 0.03 -19.16 -20.60
CA ASP A 30 -1.28 -19.70 -20.25
C ASP A 30 -1.80 -19.05 -18.96
N THR A 31 -3.11 -19.12 -18.79
CA THR A 31 -3.78 -18.71 -17.55
C THR A 31 -4.48 -19.93 -16.96
N VAL A 32 -4.14 -20.27 -15.73
CA VAL A 32 -4.73 -21.39 -14.99
C VAL A 32 -5.52 -20.85 -13.82
N VAL A 33 -6.75 -21.33 -13.64
CA VAL A 33 -7.57 -20.98 -12.49
C VAL A 33 -7.94 -22.24 -11.72
N GLU A 34 -7.67 -22.24 -10.42
CA GLU A 34 -8.16 -23.24 -9.49
C GLU A 34 -9.13 -22.58 -8.51
N VAL A 35 -10.29 -23.20 -8.33
CA VAL A 35 -11.26 -22.80 -7.31
C VAL A 35 -11.47 -23.98 -6.39
N ARG A 36 -11.25 -23.79 -5.10
CA ARG A 36 -11.39 -24.82 -4.07
C ARG A 36 -12.29 -24.33 -2.95
N PRO A 37 -13.08 -25.22 -2.32
CA PRO A 37 -13.68 -24.91 -1.04
C PRO A 37 -12.59 -24.77 0.01
N ARG A 38 -12.71 -23.78 0.91
CA ARG A 38 -11.77 -23.63 2.02
C ARG A 38 -11.82 -24.82 2.96
N ASP A 39 -13.02 -25.28 3.31
CA ASP A 39 -13.24 -26.52 4.05
C ASP A 39 -14.07 -27.50 3.20
N PRO A 40 -13.47 -28.59 2.69
CA PRO A 40 -14.18 -29.57 1.86
C PRO A 40 -15.21 -30.40 2.65
N LYS A 41 -15.21 -30.34 3.99
CA LYS A 41 -16.23 -30.99 4.83
C LYS A 41 -17.45 -30.11 5.08
N LYS A 42 -17.41 -28.85 4.64
CA LYS A 42 -18.47 -27.88 4.86
C LYS A 42 -19.25 -27.68 3.56
N ASP A 43 -20.48 -28.19 3.53
CA ASP A 43 -21.36 -28.14 2.35
C ASP A 43 -21.51 -26.73 1.76
N GLN A 44 -21.48 -25.69 2.59
CA GLN A 44 -21.57 -24.31 2.13
C GLN A 44 -20.34 -23.87 1.31
N ASP A 45 -19.15 -24.30 1.71
CA ASP A 45 -17.90 -23.96 1.04
C ASP A 45 -17.78 -24.75 -0.26
N VAL A 46 -18.17 -26.04 -0.24
CA VAL A 46 -18.26 -26.90 -1.44
C VAL A 46 -19.21 -26.29 -2.46
N ARG A 47 -20.44 -25.94 -2.05
CA ARG A 47 -21.43 -25.31 -2.95
C ARG A 47 -20.94 -23.98 -3.50
N ALA A 48 -20.27 -23.16 -2.69
CA ALA A 48 -19.75 -21.87 -3.15
C ALA A 48 -18.65 -22.06 -4.20
N ALA A 49 -17.77 -23.05 -4.03
CA ALA A 49 -16.74 -23.39 -5.00
C ALA A 49 -17.35 -23.92 -6.32
N GLU A 50 -18.31 -24.85 -6.24
CA GLU A 50 -19.00 -25.42 -7.42
C GLU A 50 -19.80 -24.38 -8.22
N GLN A 51 -20.36 -23.38 -7.52
CA GLN A 51 -21.14 -22.30 -8.13
C GLN A 51 -20.30 -21.10 -8.56
N THR A 52 -18.98 -21.14 -8.35
CA THR A 52 -18.10 -20.06 -8.80
C THR A 52 -17.93 -20.14 -10.31
N GLU A 53 -18.31 -19.06 -10.98
CA GLU A 53 -18.19 -18.96 -12.44
C GLU A 53 -16.80 -18.45 -12.79
N VAL A 54 -16.11 -19.18 -13.67
CA VAL A 54 -14.82 -18.78 -14.24
C VAL A 54 -14.96 -18.77 -15.76
N THR A 55 -14.78 -17.60 -16.36
CA THR A 55 -14.81 -17.44 -17.82
C THR A 55 -13.59 -16.66 -18.28
N CYS A 56 -13.00 -17.07 -19.41
CA CYS A 56 -11.96 -16.30 -20.08
C CYS A 56 -12.38 -16.10 -21.52
N ALA A 57 -12.56 -14.85 -21.93
CA ALA A 57 -12.92 -14.50 -23.30
C ALA A 57 -12.24 -13.19 -23.71
N GLY A 58 -11.62 -13.18 -24.89
CA GLY A 58 -11.01 -11.97 -25.45
C GLY A 58 -9.91 -11.34 -24.58
N GLY A 59 -9.13 -12.15 -23.86
CA GLY A 59 -8.08 -11.65 -22.96
C GLY A 59 -8.60 -11.08 -21.63
N VAL A 60 -9.88 -11.34 -21.30
CA VAL A 60 -10.46 -10.96 -20.01
C VAL A 60 -10.85 -12.21 -19.24
N LEU A 61 -10.24 -12.42 -18.09
CA LEU A 61 -10.61 -13.47 -17.13
C LEU A 61 -11.60 -12.90 -16.12
N THR A 62 -12.77 -13.51 -16.01
CA THR A 62 -13.77 -13.18 -15.00
C THR A 62 -13.91 -14.33 -14.01
N VAL A 63 -13.71 -14.04 -12.72
CA VAL A 63 -14.00 -14.98 -11.62
C VAL A 63 -15.10 -14.38 -10.77
N ARG A 64 -16.21 -15.10 -10.59
CA ARG A 64 -17.35 -14.59 -9.83
C ARG A 64 -17.91 -15.64 -8.90
N THR A 65 -17.78 -15.39 -7.60
CA THR A 65 -18.48 -16.19 -6.59
C THR A 65 -19.98 -15.85 -6.58
N PRO A 66 -20.86 -16.83 -6.31
CA PRO A 66 -22.29 -16.59 -6.25
C PRO A 66 -22.63 -15.55 -5.18
N LYS A 67 -23.49 -14.59 -5.53
CA LYS A 67 -24.05 -13.68 -4.52
C LYS A 67 -24.99 -14.45 -3.61
N GLN A 68 -24.96 -14.12 -2.32
CA GLN A 68 -25.83 -14.73 -1.33
C GLN A 68 -27.31 -14.48 -1.68
N ARG A 69 -28.03 -15.53 -2.08
CA ARG A 69 -29.46 -15.46 -2.46
C ARG A 69 -30.44 -15.54 -1.29
N TYR A 70 -29.96 -15.86 -0.08
CA TYR A 70 -30.81 -16.06 1.10
C TYR A 70 -30.44 -15.09 2.23
N LEU A 71 -31.45 -14.40 2.79
CA LEU A 71 -31.34 -13.46 3.91
C LEU A 71 -30.87 -14.09 5.24
N VAL A 72 -30.74 -15.42 5.32
CA VAL A 72 -30.35 -16.16 6.53
C VAL A 72 -29.32 -17.23 6.17
N GLY A 73 -28.06 -17.08 6.60
CA GLY A 73 -26.99 -18.06 6.43
C GLY A 73 -25.59 -17.41 6.39
N ARG A 74 -24.52 -18.17 6.71
CA ARG A 74 -23.14 -17.73 6.48
C ARG A 74 -22.79 -17.90 4.99
N THR A 75 -21.99 -17.00 4.44
CA THR A 75 -21.44 -17.14 3.09
C THR A 75 -20.46 -18.32 3.06
N GLY A 76 -20.49 -19.11 1.98
CA GLY A 76 -19.48 -20.14 1.74
C GLY A 76 -18.13 -19.48 1.45
N THR A 77 -17.04 -20.10 1.91
CA THR A 77 -15.69 -19.58 1.76
C THR A 77 -14.93 -20.34 0.69
N VAL A 78 -14.31 -19.60 -0.25
CA VAL A 78 -13.57 -20.19 -1.37
C VAL A 78 -12.13 -19.71 -1.40
N ASP A 79 -11.25 -20.59 -1.83
CA ASP A 79 -9.86 -20.27 -2.11
C ASP A 79 -9.67 -20.36 -3.63
N VAL A 80 -9.35 -19.22 -4.24
CA VAL A 80 -9.14 -19.06 -5.67
C VAL A 80 -7.65 -18.82 -5.91
N SER A 81 -7.02 -19.61 -6.77
CA SER A 81 -5.70 -19.30 -7.31
C SER A 81 -5.80 -19.01 -8.79
N VAL A 82 -5.13 -17.95 -9.21
CA VAL A 82 -5.04 -17.52 -10.60
C VAL A 82 -3.57 -17.39 -10.96
N GLU A 83 -3.17 -18.20 -11.90
CA GLU A 83 -1.83 -18.29 -12.43
C GLU A 83 -1.83 -17.62 -13.79
N LEU A 84 -1.10 -16.52 -13.99
CA LEU A 84 -1.26 -15.64 -15.17
C LEU A 84 0.07 -15.02 -15.68
N PRO A 85 0.12 -14.52 -16.92
CA PRO A 85 1.30 -13.84 -17.46
C PRO A 85 1.65 -12.56 -16.70
N ALA A 86 2.94 -12.33 -16.45
CA ALA A 86 3.42 -11.11 -15.80
C ALA A 86 2.98 -9.83 -16.54
N GLY A 87 2.65 -8.79 -15.77
CA GLY A 87 2.13 -7.54 -16.28
C GLY A 87 0.62 -7.53 -16.57
N SER A 88 -0.11 -8.61 -16.21
CA SER A 88 -1.57 -8.62 -16.31
C SER A 88 -2.23 -7.68 -15.29
N ASP A 89 -3.31 -7.04 -15.71
CA ASP A 89 -4.08 -6.14 -14.87
C ASP A 89 -5.06 -6.93 -14.01
N VAL A 90 -5.26 -6.52 -12.77
CA VAL A 90 -6.09 -7.25 -11.80
C VAL A 90 -7.05 -6.29 -11.10
N ALA A 91 -8.34 -6.58 -11.21
CA ALA A 91 -9.41 -5.89 -10.49
C ALA A 91 -10.12 -6.88 -9.54
N VAL A 92 -9.99 -6.69 -8.24
CA VAL A 92 -10.61 -7.53 -7.21
C VAL A 92 -11.64 -6.74 -6.41
N THR A 93 -12.81 -7.36 -6.24
CA THR A 93 -13.86 -6.87 -5.35
C THR A 93 -14.26 -7.98 -4.38
N GLY A 94 -14.40 -7.65 -3.10
CA GLY A 94 -14.83 -8.61 -2.10
C GLY A 94 -15.30 -7.98 -0.79
N ALA A 95 -16.07 -8.74 -0.02
CA ALA A 95 -16.48 -8.31 1.31
C ALA A 95 -15.46 -8.80 2.35
N TRP A 96 -15.15 -10.10 2.36
CA TRP A 96 -14.26 -10.76 3.32
C TRP A 96 -13.19 -11.58 2.61
N ALA A 97 -12.47 -10.93 1.69
CA ALA A 97 -11.48 -11.58 0.83
C ALA A 97 -10.06 -11.13 1.16
N GLN A 98 -9.18 -12.11 1.39
CA GLN A 98 -7.74 -11.90 1.38
C GLN A 98 -7.24 -11.88 -0.07
N VAL A 99 -6.36 -10.94 -0.39
CA VAL A 99 -5.79 -10.79 -1.73
C VAL A 99 -4.28 -10.99 -1.64
N LEU A 100 -3.76 -11.95 -2.38
CA LEU A 100 -2.34 -12.24 -2.51
C LEU A 100 -1.93 -12.05 -3.97
N GLY A 101 -0.87 -11.32 -4.22
CA GLY A 101 -0.30 -11.14 -5.55
C GLY A 101 1.20 -11.37 -5.50
N GLU A 102 1.64 -12.47 -6.11
CA GLU A 102 3.03 -12.86 -6.22
C GLU A 102 3.54 -12.53 -7.63
N GLY A 103 4.78 -12.06 -7.70
CA GLY A 103 5.39 -11.61 -8.96
C GLY A 103 4.95 -10.22 -9.40
N ARG A 104 5.21 -9.89 -10.68
CA ARG A 104 4.96 -8.54 -11.23
C ARG A 104 3.60 -8.46 -11.92
N LEU A 105 2.65 -7.83 -11.24
CA LEU A 105 1.35 -7.46 -11.79
C LEU A 105 1.42 -6.13 -12.56
N GLY A 106 0.47 -5.95 -13.48
CA GLY A 106 0.24 -4.68 -14.17
C GLY A 106 -0.47 -3.68 -13.27
N GLU A 107 -1.57 -3.08 -13.75
CA GLU A 107 -2.42 -2.24 -12.91
C GLU A 107 -3.25 -3.10 -11.95
N VAL A 108 -3.23 -2.75 -10.65
CA VAL A 108 -3.98 -3.46 -9.61
C VAL A 108 -5.02 -2.55 -8.99
N ARG A 109 -6.29 -2.98 -9.04
CA ARG A 109 -7.42 -2.35 -8.38
C ARG A 109 -8.03 -3.31 -7.38
N VAL A 110 -8.01 -2.98 -6.08
CA VAL A 110 -8.57 -3.84 -5.03
C VAL A 110 -9.56 -3.05 -4.20
N LYS A 111 -10.77 -3.59 -4.04
CA LYS A 111 -11.79 -3.07 -3.12
C LYS A 111 -12.26 -4.20 -2.21
N THR A 112 -11.85 -4.14 -0.94
CA THR A 112 -12.25 -5.12 0.07
C THR A 112 -12.82 -4.43 1.31
N SER A 113 -13.79 -5.05 1.98
CA SER A 113 -14.27 -4.52 3.28
C SER A 113 -13.43 -5.07 4.43
N SER A 114 -13.06 -6.34 4.37
CA SER A 114 -12.23 -7.00 5.37
C SER A 114 -11.32 -8.03 4.70
N GLY A 115 -10.06 -8.02 5.06
CA GLY A 115 -9.08 -9.00 4.58
C GLY A 115 -7.73 -8.35 4.34
N ASP A 116 -6.68 -9.13 4.56
CA ASP A 116 -5.32 -8.68 4.29
C ASP A 116 -5.06 -8.63 2.78
N VAL A 117 -4.27 -7.65 2.36
CA VAL A 117 -3.79 -7.52 0.99
C VAL A 117 -2.27 -7.57 1.01
N ARG A 118 -1.69 -8.53 0.27
CA ARG A 118 -0.24 -8.62 0.08
C ARG A 118 0.08 -8.67 -1.41
N LEU A 119 0.94 -7.78 -1.86
CA LEU A 119 1.36 -7.67 -3.26
C LEU A 119 2.88 -7.53 -3.31
N ASP A 120 3.56 -8.33 -4.12
CA ASP A 120 5.01 -8.24 -4.32
C ASP A 120 5.34 -7.01 -5.16
N ALA A 121 5.04 -7.07 -6.46
CA ALA A 121 5.29 -5.96 -7.38
C ALA A 121 4.03 -5.68 -8.22
N THR A 122 3.68 -4.40 -8.32
CA THR A 122 2.55 -3.94 -9.13
C THR A 122 2.96 -2.70 -9.92
N GLY A 123 2.34 -2.49 -11.08
CA GLY A 123 2.24 -1.19 -11.71
C GLY A 123 1.33 -0.25 -10.90
N PRO A 124 0.54 0.63 -11.54
CA PRO A 124 -0.36 1.53 -10.83
C PRO A 124 -1.30 0.78 -9.88
N LEU A 125 -1.44 1.30 -8.65
CA LEU A 125 -2.18 0.63 -7.59
C LEU A 125 -3.31 1.53 -7.07
N HIS A 126 -4.53 1.02 -7.11
CA HIS A 126 -5.70 1.62 -6.45
C HIS A 126 -6.30 0.63 -5.46
N LEU A 127 -6.07 0.85 -4.18
CA LEU A 127 -6.49 -0.07 -3.11
C LEU A 127 -7.40 0.65 -2.12
N THR A 128 -8.61 0.14 -1.93
CA THR A 128 -9.52 0.55 -0.86
C THR A 128 -9.85 -0.63 0.03
N ALA A 129 -9.45 -0.55 1.30
CA ALA A 129 -9.77 -1.55 2.33
C ALA A 129 -10.45 -0.87 3.53
N SER A 130 -11.44 -1.49 4.16
CA SER A 130 -11.95 -0.97 5.44
C SER A 130 -11.15 -1.55 6.61
N HIS A 131 -10.95 -2.86 6.62
CA HIS A 131 -10.23 -3.58 7.67
C HIS A 131 -9.22 -4.57 7.06
N GLY A 132 -8.04 -4.64 7.66
CA GLY A 132 -7.00 -5.60 7.26
C GLY A 132 -5.64 -4.93 7.12
N SER A 133 -4.59 -5.73 7.21
CA SER A 133 -3.23 -5.25 6.96
C SER A 133 -2.93 -5.26 5.47
N ILE A 134 -2.30 -4.19 5.01
CA ILE A 134 -1.86 -4.03 3.63
C ILE A 134 -0.34 -4.07 3.64
N ALA A 135 0.24 -4.96 2.85
CA ALA A 135 1.68 -4.99 2.58
C ALA A 135 1.89 -4.98 1.07
N VAL A 136 2.69 -4.05 0.57
CA VAL A 136 3.07 -3.98 -0.84
C VAL A 136 4.57 -3.79 -0.92
N ASP A 137 5.31 -4.69 -1.57
CA ASP A 137 6.77 -4.61 -1.58
C ASP A 137 7.26 -3.54 -2.57
N ARG A 138 6.69 -3.48 -3.78
CA ARG A 138 7.00 -2.47 -4.80
C ARG A 138 5.77 -2.01 -5.57
N VAL A 139 5.65 -0.70 -5.78
CA VAL A 139 4.69 -0.09 -6.70
C VAL A 139 5.44 0.75 -7.73
N GLU A 140 5.26 0.42 -9.00
CA GLU A 140 5.79 1.15 -10.15
C GLU A 140 4.70 2.05 -10.74
N GLY A 141 4.85 3.37 -10.62
CA GLY A 141 3.84 4.35 -11.04
C GLY A 141 2.98 4.87 -9.89
N THR A 142 1.74 5.26 -10.20
CA THR A 142 0.86 5.95 -9.23
C THR A 142 0.28 4.98 -8.21
N ALA A 143 0.38 5.32 -6.92
CA ALA A 143 -0.24 4.56 -5.83
C ALA A 143 -1.32 5.38 -5.11
N GLU A 144 -2.56 4.89 -5.05
CA GLU A 144 -3.59 5.40 -4.15
C GLU A 144 -4.09 4.28 -3.24
N ILE A 145 -3.74 4.35 -1.95
CA ILE A 145 -4.12 3.37 -0.95
C ILE A 145 -4.94 4.05 0.13
N THR A 146 -6.17 3.59 0.33
CA THR A 146 -7.06 4.06 1.40
C THR A 146 -7.43 2.89 2.29
N THR A 147 -7.08 2.99 3.58
CA THR A 147 -7.47 2.04 4.61
C THR A 147 -8.10 2.74 5.82
N SER A 148 -9.12 2.11 6.41
CA SER A 148 -9.76 2.66 7.61
C SER A 148 -9.10 2.12 8.87
N SER A 149 -8.78 0.83 8.92
CA SER A 149 -8.04 0.24 10.04
C SER A 149 -7.11 -0.89 9.60
N GLY A 150 -5.89 -0.85 10.12
CA GLY A 150 -4.87 -1.88 9.90
C GLY A 150 -3.48 -1.29 9.76
N SER A 151 -2.47 -2.16 9.67
CA SER A 151 -1.11 -1.71 9.34
C SER A 151 -0.97 -1.56 7.83
N LEU A 152 -0.40 -0.45 7.38
CA LEU A 152 -0.06 -0.20 5.99
C LEU A 152 1.45 -0.22 5.85
N ARG A 153 2.00 -1.18 5.11
CA ARG A 153 3.42 -1.23 4.77
C ARG A 153 3.59 -1.16 3.27
N VAL A 154 4.45 -0.25 2.83
CA VAL A 154 4.90 -0.18 1.44
C VAL A 154 6.42 -0.19 1.40
N GLY A 155 7.04 -1.12 0.69
CA GLY A 155 8.48 -1.24 0.60
C GLY A 155 9.10 -0.14 -0.26
N MET A 156 8.73 -0.07 -1.53
CA MET A 156 9.26 0.87 -2.51
C MET A 156 8.13 1.48 -3.35
N LEU A 157 8.16 2.80 -3.50
CA LEU A 157 7.23 3.59 -4.29
C LEU A 157 8.00 4.31 -5.40
N ASP A 158 7.86 3.81 -6.62
CA ASP A 158 8.47 4.34 -7.84
C ASP A 158 7.49 5.22 -8.63
N GLY A 159 7.03 6.29 -7.98
CA GLY A 159 6.06 7.23 -8.54
C GLY A 159 5.31 8.00 -7.46
N PRO A 160 4.34 8.85 -7.86
CA PRO A 160 3.55 9.63 -6.92
C PRO A 160 2.59 8.73 -6.13
N ALA A 161 2.53 8.93 -4.81
CA ALA A 161 1.75 8.09 -3.91
C ALA A 161 0.86 8.90 -2.96
N VAL A 162 -0.38 8.46 -2.79
CA VAL A 162 -1.34 8.98 -1.81
C VAL A 162 -1.77 7.84 -0.89
N LEU A 163 -1.30 7.89 0.35
CA LEU A 163 -1.62 6.91 1.38
C LEU A 163 -2.55 7.54 2.42
N LYS A 164 -3.70 6.92 2.67
CA LYS A 164 -4.67 7.35 3.68
C LYS A 164 -4.90 6.20 4.63
N ASN A 165 -4.54 6.37 5.91
CA ASN A 165 -4.82 5.39 6.96
C ASN A 165 -5.47 6.08 8.15
N SER A 166 -6.68 5.65 8.54
CA SER A 166 -7.36 6.28 9.68
C SER A 166 -6.89 5.71 11.02
N HIS A 167 -6.60 4.41 11.09
CA HIS A 167 -6.19 3.72 12.32
C HIS A 167 -5.10 2.68 12.05
N GLY A 168 -3.97 2.83 12.70
CA GLY A 168 -2.83 1.91 12.59
C GLY A 168 -1.59 2.58 12.01
N THR A 169 -0.47 1.85 12.06
CA THR A 169 0.82 2.36 11.62
C THR A 169 0.93 2.36 10.10
N THR A 170 1.58 3.39 9.58
CA THR A 170 1.96 3.48 8.16
C THR A 170 3.47 3.46 8.06
N THR A 171 4.03 2.49 7.35
CA THR A 171 5.46 2.36 7.11
C THR A 171 5.73 2.42 5.62
N VAL A 172 6.62 3.31 5.21
CA VAL A 172 7.12 3.41 3.83
C VAL A 172 8.64 3.20 3.86
N GLY A 173 9.16 2.25 3.08
CA GLY A 173 10.59 2.02 2.99
C GLY A 173 11.26 3.12 2.18
N VAL A 174 11.03 3.15 0.87
CA VAL A 174 11.64 4.11 -0.06
C VAL A 174 10.55 4.78 -0.88
N ALA A 175 10.55 6.11 -0.92
CA ALA A 175 9.72 6.89 -1.82
C ALA A 175 10.61 7.71 -2.76
N THR A 176 10.64 7.33 -4.04
CA THR A 176 11.40 8.04 -5.08
C THR A 176 10.58 9.16 -5.74
N GLY A 177 9.24 9.04 -5.70
CA GLY A 177 8.29 10.08 -6.14
C GLY A 177 7.61 10.83 -4.98
N ASP A 178 6.76 11.80 -5.35
CA ASP A 178 6.03 12.62 -4.38
C ASP A 178 5.10 11.76 -3.50
N LEU A 179 5.28 11.84 -2.18
CA LEU A 179 4.53 11.05 -1.21
C LEU A 179 3.60 11.93 -0.38
N ARG A 180 2.31 11.62 -0.40
CA ARG A 180 1.31 12.23 0.47
C ARG A 180 0.71 11.19 1.41
N VAL A 181 0.96 11.32 2.71
CA VAL A 181 0.41 10.43 3.74
C VAL A 181 -0.56 11.19 4.63
N ARG A 182 -1.75 10.62 4.84
CA ARG A 182 -2.73 11.13 5.80
C ARG A 182 -3.08 10.04 6.80
N GLY A 183 -2.58 10.22 8.01
CA GLY A 183 -2.92 9.48 9.22
C GLY A 183 -4.04 10.16 10.00
N SER A 184 -4.77 9.41 10.81
CA SER A 184 -5.55 9.99 11.92
C SER A 184 -5.04 9.51 13.27
N ASN A 185 -4.98 8.19 13.47
CA ASN A 185 -4.56 7.57 14.73
C ASN A 185 -3.52 6.47 14.47
N GLY A 186 -2.26 6.86 14.44
CA GLY A 186 -1.14 5.95 14.24
C GLY A 186 0.12 6.68 13.79
N ASP A 187 1.25 6.00 13.99
CA ASP A 187 2.55 6.51 13.63
C ASP A 187 2.78 6.37 12.12
N ILE A 188 3.51 7.33 11.56
CA ILE A 188 3.98 7.29 10.16
C ILE A 188 5.50 7.23 10.21
N ASP A 189 6.08 6.15 9.69
CA ASP A 189 7.53 5.97 9.56
C ASP A 189 7.89 5.87 8.07
N ILE A 190 8.75 6.77 7.61
CA ILE A 190 9.28 6.80 6.25
C ILE A 190 10.80 6.62 6.37
N ALA A 191 11.33 5.50 5.87
CA ALA A 191 12.75 5.22 6.03
C ALA A 191 13.62 6.09 5.10
N ARG A 192 13.24 6.23 3.82
CA ARG A 192 13.93 7.10 2.86
C ARG A 192 12.95 7.83 1.95
N ALA A 193 13.15 9.13 1.82
CA ALA A 193 12.45 9.98 0.86
C ALA A 193 13.45 10.70 -0.06
N GLU A 194 13.25 10.54 -1.37
CA GLU A 194 14.09 11.16 -2.40
C GLU A 194 13.40 12.35 -3.08
N ALA A 195 12.08 12.45 -2.94
CA ALA A 195 11.27 13.55 -3.44
C ALA A 195 10.44 14.22 -2.32
N SER A 196 9.44 15.02 -2.71
CA SER A 196 8.64 15.78 -1.75
C SER A 196 7.74 14.87 -0.91
N VAL A 197 7.65 15.16 0.38
CA VAL A 197 6.83 14.41 1.33
C VAL A 197 5.86 15.35 2.02
N ASN A 198 4.58 15.02 2.00
CA ASN A 198 3.57 15.68 2.82
C ASN A 198 2.90 14.63 3.70
N ALA A 199 3.23 14.61 4.99
CA ALA A 199 2.64 13.70 5.95
C ALA A 199 1.88 14.47 7.04
N THR A 200 0.62 14.11 7.25
CA THR A 200 -0.22 14.68 8.29
C THR A 200 -0.82 13.57 9.15
N THR A 201 -0.78 13.70 10.47
CA THR A 201 -1.52 12.80 11.38
C THR A 201 -2.16 13.60 12.52
N ALA A 202 -3.27 13.14 13.09
CA ALA A 202 -3.86 13.80 14.25
C ALA A 202 -3.17 13.33 15.54
N HIS A 203 -2.99 12.02 15.67
CA HIS A 203 -2.38 11.36 16.82
C HIS A 203 -1.38 10.33 16.34
N GLY A 204 -0.11 10.53 16.67
CA GLY A 204 0.99 9.64 16.29
C GLY A 204 2.28 10.39 16.06
N ALA A 205 3.40 9.68 16.22
CA ALA A 205 4.70 10.17 15.85
C ALA A 205 4.88 10.17 14.33
N LEU A 206 5.59 11.17 13.83
CA LEU A 206 6.01 11.24 12.43
C LEU A 206 7.51 11.07 12.39
N ARG A 207 7.99 10.07 11.66
CA ARG A 207 9.41 9.82 11.49
C ARG A 207 9.75 9.77 10.01
N VAL A 208 10.73 10.57 9.62
CA VAL A 208 11.40 10.47 8.33
C VAL A 208 12.87 10.21 8.63
N ALA A 209 13.32 8.97 8.46
CA ALA A 209 14.68 8.58 8.88
C ALA A 209 15.77 9.18 7.99
N GLU A 210 15.48 9.37 6.70
CA GLU A 210 16.38 9.98 5.73
C GLU A 210 15.59 10.74 4.65
N VAL A 211 15.88 12.03 4.48
CA VAL A 211 15.45 12.82 3.31
C VAL A 211 16.66 13.32 2.53
N SER A 212 16.58 13.22 1.20
CA SER A 212 17.63 13.68 0.28
C SER A 212 17.25 14.89 -0.57
N GLY A 213 15.97 15.14 -0.84
CA GLY A 213 15.57 16.28 -1.67
C GLY A 213 14.11 16.69 -1.54
N GLY A 214 13.76 17.81 -2.17
CA GLY A 214 12.39 18.30 -2.29
C GLY A 214 11.85 19.04 -1.06
N THR A 215 10.52 19.06 -0.93
CA THR A 215 9.83 19.72 0.18
C THR A 215 9.24 18.69 1.13
N VAL A 216 9.64 18.73 2.40
CA VAL A 216 9.11 17.90 3.48
C VAL A 216 8.19 18.72 4.35
N GLN A 217 6.90 18.41 4.34
CA GLN A 217 5.88 19.01 5.20
C GLN A 217 5.34 17.95 6.14
N LEU A 218 5.62 18.09 7.43
CA LEU A 218 5.19 17.16 8.48
C LEU A 218 4.32 17.91 9.48
N GLU A 219 3.08 17.45 9.67
CA GLU A 219 2.15 18.07 10.61
C GLU A 219 1.50 17.02 11.52
N THR A 220 1.63 17.19 12.84
CA THR A 220 0.92 16.36 13.82
C THR A 220 0.24 17.20 14.90
N ALA A 221 -0.94 16.82 15.37
CA ALA A 221 -1.53 17.52 16.53
C ALA A 221 -0.92 17.00 17.84
N PHE A 222 -0.73 15.68 17.95
CA PHE A 222 -0.16 15.03 19.13
C PHE A 222 0.85 13.97 18.70
N GLY A 223 2.12 14.23 18.98
CA GLY A 223 3.21 13.31 18.66
C GLY A 223 4.52 14.03 18.43
N ALA A 224 5.61 13.27 18.54
CA ALA A 224 6.93 13.74 18.20
C ALA A 224 7.16 13.68 16.69
N ILE A 225 8.03 14.55 16.18
CA ILE A 225 8.51 14.52 14.81
C ILE A 225 10.02 14.28 14.82
N ASP A 226 10.50 13.21 14.18
CA ASP A 226 11.94 12.94 13.96
C ASP A 226 12.25 13.05 12.47
N ILE A 227 13.23 13.89 12.12
CA ILE A 227 13.65 14.15 10.74
C ILE A 227 15.15 13.95 10.62
N GLY A 228 15.54 12.97 9.82
CA GLY A 228 16.92 12.75 9.41
C GLY A 228 17.19 13.36 8.03
N VAL A 229 18.07 14.36 7.96
CA VAL A 229 18.55 14.92 6.68
C VAL A 229 19.79 14.15 6.23
N ARG A 230 19.84 13.71 4.97
CA ARG A 230 21.00 13.04 4.37
C ARG A 230 22.28 13.89 4.55
N GLU A 231 23.41 13.22 4.70
CA GLU A 231 24.72 13.90 4.75
C GLU A 231 25.00 14.62 3.42
N GLY A 232 25.63 15.79 3.48
CA GLY A 232 25.89 16.63 2.28
C GLY A 232 24.72 17.49 1.82
N VAL A 233 23.47 17.19 2.21
CA VAL A 233 22.29 17.97 1.80
C VAL A 233 22.12 19.22 2.67
N ALA A 234 21.89 20.38 2.05
CA ALA A 234 21.56 21.60 2.76
C ALA A 234 20.05 21.63 3.09
N ALA A 235 19.71 21.92 4.36
CA ALA A 235 18.33 21.94 4.81
C ALA A 235 17.90 23.34 5.25
N TRP A 236 16.80 23.83 4.68
CA TRP A 236 16.11 25.01 5.20
C TRP A 236 15.00 24.56 6.14
N LEU A 237 15.00 25.08 7.37
CA LEU A 237 14.12 24.60 8.44
C LEU A 237 13.09 25.66 8.85
N ASP A 238 11.80 25.36 8.70
CA ASP A 238 10.67 26.03 9.36
C ASP A 238 10.01 25.05 10.33
N VAL A 239 10.48 25.06 11.58
CA VAL A 239 10.10 24.06 12.58
C VAL A 239 9.50 24.75 13.79
N SER A 240 8.28 24.34 14.18
CA SER A 240 7.57 24.92 15.32
C SER A 240 6.84 23.86 16.14
N SER A 241 7.04 23.87 17.46
CA SER A 241 6.22 23.10 18.41
C SER A 241 5.42 24.06 19.29
N GLY A 242 4.12 23.79 19.45
CA GLY A 242 3.25 24.57 20.35
C GLY A 242 3.54 24.31 21.82
N ARG A 243 3.67 23.02 22.20
CA ARG A 243 4.09 22.55 23.52
C ARG A 243 5.05 21.38 23.39
N GLY A 244 6.34 21.68 23.50
CA GLY A 244 7.43 20.72 23.41
C GLY A 244 8.74 21.43 23.13
N GLN A 245 9.79 20.65 22.89
CA GLN A 245 11.12 21.17 22.54
C GLN A 245 11.43 20.93 21.07
N VAL A 246 12.08 21.90 20.44
CA VAL A 246 12.67 21.74 19.11
C VAL A 246 14.17 21.57 19.30
N ARG A 247 14.72 20.42 18.91
CA ARG A 247 16.16 20.17 18.91
C ARG A 247 16.64 20.09 17.48
N ASN A 248 17.55 20.98 17.12
CA ASN A 248 18.26 20.93 15.86
C ASN A 248 19.71 20.52 16.13
N SER A 249 20.12 19.37 15.59
CA SER A 249 21.50 18.87 15.65
C SER A 249 22.21 18.97 14.29
N LEU A 250 21.66 19.71 13.33
CA LEU A 250 22.36 20.02 12.08
C LEU A 250 23.41 21.10 12.33
N THR A 251 24.61 20.88 11.80
CA THR A 251 25.66 21.91 11.76
C THR A 251 25.18 23.07 10.91
N ALA A 252 25.05 24.25 11.51
CA ALA A 252 24.71 25.48 10.79
C ALA A 252 25.85 25.83 9.82
N SER A 253 25.54 25.95 8.53
CA SER A 253 26.47 26.50 7.53
C SER A 253 25.96 27.86 7.05
N LYS A 254 26.86 28.86 6.99
CA LYS A 254 26.54 30.26 6.63
C LYS A 254 26.34 30.48 5.12
N THR A 255 26.64 29.47 4.32
CA THR A 255 26.59 29.55 2.87
C THR A 255 26.02 28.22 2.37
N PRO A 256 25.06 28.20 1.42
CA PRO A 256 24.81 27.00 0.62
C PRO A 256 26.05 26.78 -0.25
N GLY A 257 27.13 26.31 0.36
CA GLY A 257 28.34 25.93 -0.34
C GLY A 257 28.06 24.61 -1.03
N GLU A 258 28.00 24.64 -2.37
CA GLU A 258 28.13 23.48 -3.27
C GLU A 258 27.27 22.24 -2.93
N ALA A 259 26.20 22.39 -2.16
CA ALA A 259 25.22 21.33 -1.99
C ALA A 259 24.34 21.32 -3.25
N GLU A 260 24.58 20.36 -4.14
CA GLU A 260 23.77 20.16 -5.36
C GLU A 260 22.30 19.92 -4.99
N ASP A 261 22.06 19.31 -3.83
CA ASP A 261 20.73 19.02 -3.30
C ASP A 261 20.37 19.88 -2.07
N THR A 262 19.21 20.52 -2.16
CA THR A 262 18.60 21.28 -1.05
C THR A 262 17.26 20.66 -0.66
N VAL A 263 16.97 20.61 0.64
CA VAL A 263 15.68 20.18 1.18
C VAL A 263 15.02 21.30 1.98
N GLN A 264 13.73 21.56 1.71
CA GLN A 264 12.93 22.45 2.54
C GLN A 264 12.13 21.62 3.53
N VAL A 265 12.41 21.77 4.83
CA VAL A 265 11.72 21.05 5.90
C VAL A 265 10.82 22.00 6.65
N ARG A 266 9.53 21.71 6.62
CA ARG A 266 8.51 22.37 7.43
C ARG A 266 7.86 21.35 8.34
N ALA A 267 8.07 21.50 9.65
CA ALA A 267 7.57 20.55 10.64
C ALA A 267 6.82 21.26 11.75
N ARG A 268 5.57 20.85 11.99
CA ARG A 268 4.70 21.47 13.00
C ARG A 268 4.05 20.44 13.87
N THR A 269 4.18 20.63 15.19
CA THR A 269 3.43 19.85 16.18
C THR A 269 2.74 20.77 17.17
N ARG A 270 1.51 20.44 17.60
CA ARG A 270 0.87 21.20 18.71
C ARG A 270 1.37 20.72 20.06
N PHE A 271 1.55 19.41 20.22
CA PHE A 271 2.01 18.77 21.44
C PHE A 271 3.01 17.66 21.10
N GLY A 272 4.29 17.89 21.43
CA GLY A 272 5.37 16.95 21.15
C GLY A 272 6.68 17.64 20.82
N ASN A 273 7.75 16.85 20.82
CA ASN A 273 9.08 17.34 20.48
C ASN A 273 9.32 17.21 18.98
N ILE A 274 10.17 18.09 18.45
CA ILE A 274 10.68 17.94 17.08
C ILE A 274 12.19 17.81 17.16
N ASP A 275 12.71 16.69 16.68
CA ASP A 275 14.15 16.42 16.59
C ASP A 275 14.55 16.42 15.11
N VAL A 276 15.48 17.29 14.75
CA VAL A 276 16.09 17.34 13.42
C VAL A 276 17.55 16.98 13.55
N ARG A 277 17.98 15.93 12.84
CA ARG A 277 19.32 15.36 12.91
C ARG A 277 19.85 15.01 11.53
N ARG A 278 21.14 14.71 11.44
CA ARG A 278 21.68 14.01 10.28
C ARG A 278 21.22 12.55 10.30
N ALA A 279 20.83 12.04 9.15
CA ALA A 279 20.56 10.61 8.98
C ALA A 279 21.84 9.84 9.32
N ARG A 280 21.71 8.77 10.11
CA ARG A 280 22.84 7.87 10.37
C ARG A 280 22.79 6.82 9.26
N VAL A 281 23.85 6.74 8.47
CA VAL A 281 24.08 5.66 7.49
C VAL A 281 24.30 4.35 8.24
#